data_AF-A0A942A1D5-F1
#
_entry.id   AF-A0A942A1D5-F1
#
_cell.length_a   1.000
_cell.length_b   1.000
_cell.length_c   1.000
_cell.angle_alpha   90.00
_cell.angle_beta   90.00
_cell.angle_gamma   90.00
#
_symmetry.space_group_name_H-M   'P 1'
#
loop_
_entity.id
_entity.type
_entity.pdbx_description
1 polymer ?
#
loop_
_entity_poly.entity_id
_entity_poly.type
_entity_poly.pdbx_seq_one_letter_code
_entity_poly.pdbx_strand_id
1 'polypeptide(L)'
;VQEFFGGKLFIIRPFFMIDSELIRRYFRSMGWEEVDLGCPTAGSSKREEIKTILNQLYRGNRKIKGNIFHSLQNVKPEYLL
;
A
#
# COMPACT_ATOMS: atom_id res chain seq x y z
N VAL A 1 14.51 4.55 -7.28
CA VAL A 1 13.78 4.18 -8.50
C VAL A 1 14.08 2.72 -8.78
N GLN A 2 13.08 1.89 -9.12
CA GLN A 2 13.29 0.46 -9.33
C GLN A 2 13.44 0.19 -10.83
N GLU A 3 14.60 -0.33 -11.23
CA GLU A 3 14.88 -0.69 -12.63
C GLU A 3 14.31 -2.08 -12.96
N PHE A 4 13.76 -2.20 -14.17
CA PHE A 4 13.30 -3.45 -14.76
C PHE A 4 13.82 -3.58 -16.20
N PHE A 5 13.96 -4.83 -16.64
CA PHE A 5 14.27 -5.20 -18.02
C PHE A 5 15.56 -4.55 -18.56
N GLY A 6 16.60 -4.44 -17.72
CA GLY A 6 17.91 -3.90 -18.10
C GLY A 6 17.83 -2.43 -18.54
N GLY A 7 17.19 -1.59 -17.72
CA GLY A 7 17.10 -0.15 -17.95
C GLY A 7 16.00 0.30 -18.91
N LYS A 8 15.20 -0.63 -19.46
CA LYS A 8 14.10 -0.28 -20.39
C LYS A 8 12.88 0.28 -19.67
N LEU A 9 12.71 -0.04 -18.39
CA LEU A 9 11.60 0.44 -17.59
C LEU A 9 12.05 0.82 -16.19
N PHE A 10 11.59 1.97 -15.72
CA PHE A 10 11.81 2.44 -14.36
C PHE A 10 10.48 2.64 -13.67
N ILE A 11 10.24 1.89 -12.59
CA ILE A 11 9.06 2.07 -11.77
C ILE A 11 9.33 3.14 -10.71
N ILE A 12 8.51 4.17 -10.75
CA ILE A 12 8.37 5.15 -9.67
C ILE A 12 7.08 4.85 -8.90
N ARG A 13 7.09 5.13 -7.58
CA ARG A 13 5.91 4.98 -6.71
C ARG A 13 5.62 6.31 -6.01
N PRO A 14 5.03 7.30 -6.71
CA PRO A 14 4.81 8.64 -6.14
C PRO A 14 3.97 8.61 -4.85
N PHE A 15 3.03 7.67 -4.77
CA PHE A 15 2.12 7.53 -3.63
C PHE A 15 2.57 6.50 -2.59
N PHE A 16 3.83 6.02 -2.63
CA PHE A 16 4.29 4.94 -1.75
C PHE A 16 4.07 5.22 -0.26
N MET A 17 4.28 6.47 0.16
CA MET A 17 4.16 6.92 1.55
C MET A 17 2.79 7.52 1.87
N ILE A 18 1.84 7.51 0.92
CA ILE A 18 0.55 8.17 1.05
C ILE A 18 -0.51 7.17 1.52
N ASP A 19 -1.31 7.56 2.51
CA ASP A 19 -2.43 6.76 2.99
C ASP A 19 -3.56 6.69 1.97
N SER A 20 -4.14 5.50 1.76
CA SER A 20 -5.29 5.32 0.87
C SER A 20 -6.50 6.18 1.25
N GLU A 21 -6.70 6.47 2.53
CA GLU A 21 -7.77 7.34 3.01
C GLU A 21 -7.53 8.79 2.60
N LEU A 22 -6.27 9.25 2.57
CA LEU A 22 -5.94 10.59 2.06
C LEU A 22 -6.25 10.70 0.57
N ILE A 23 -5.91 9.67 -0.20
CA ILE A 23 -6.23 9.60 -1.63
C ILE A 23 -7.75 9.63 -1.84
N ARG A 24 -8.52 8.86 -1.06
CA ARG A 24 -10.00 8.85 -1.13
C ARG A 24 -10.61 10.20 -0.79
N ARG A 25 -10.11 10.88 0.25
CA ARG A 25 -10.57 12.23 0.61
C ARG A 25 -10.29 13.24 -0.48
N TYR A 26 -9.09 13.20 -1.04
CA TYR A 26 -8.71 14.06 -2.16
C TYR A 26 -9.60 13.81 -3.38
N PHE A 27 -9.78 12.54 -3.77
CA PHE A 27 -10.67 12.14 -4.85
C PHE A 27 -12.10 12.71 -4.68
N ARG A 28 -12.67 12.59 -3.48
CA ARG A 28 -13.99 13.15 -3.16
C ARG A 28 -14.02 14.67 -3.24
N SER A 29 -12.98 15.35 -2.77
CA SER A 29 -12.89 16.82 -2.85
C SER A 29 -12.80 17.34 -4.28
N MET A 30 -12.32 16.52 -5.21
CA MET A 30 -12.25 16.84 -6.63
C MET A 30 -13.57 16.57 -7.37
N GLY A 31 -14.57 15.94 -6.72
CA GLY A 31 -15.86 15.62 -7.34
C GLY A 31 -15.76 14.56 -8.44
N TRP A 32 -14.77 13.68 -8.41
CA TRP A 32 -14.60 12.64 -9.42
C TRP A 32 -15.55 11.46 -9.22
N GLU A 33 -15.92 10.80 -10.32
CA GLU A 33 -16.76 9.61 -10.32
C GLU A 33 -15.93 8.33 -10.16
N GLU A 34 -16.38 7.42 -9.30
CA GLU A 34 -15.69 6.15 -9.05
C GLU A 34 -15.88 5.19 -10.24
N VAL A 35 -14.80 4.50 -10.62
CA VAL A 35 -14.82 3.49 -11.67
C VAL A 35 -14.77 2.10 -11.02
N ASP A 36 -15.84 1.32 -11.19
CA ASP A 36 -15.86 -0.09 -10.81
C ASP A 36 -15.33 -0.96 -11.95
N LEU A 37 -14.33 -1.80 -11.66
CA LEU A 37 -13.73 -2.74 -12.60
C LEU A 37 -14.50 -4.06 -12.70
N GLY A 38 -15.50 -4.30 -11.84
CA GLY A 38 -16.43 -5.42 -11.94
C GLY A 38 -15.78 -6.81 -11.80
N CYS A 39 -14.64 -6.91 -11.10
CA CYS A 39 -13.96 -8.19 -10.94
C CYS A 39 -14.76 -9.11 -9.99
N PRO A 40 -15.17 -10.31 -10.43
CA PRO A 40 -16.06 -11.18 -9.65
C PRO A 40 -15.43 -11.72 -8.36
N THR A 41 -14.09 -11.67 -8.25
CA THR A 41 -13.33 -12.07 -7.06
C THR A 41 -12.78 -10.87 -6.27
N ALA A 42 -13.21 -9.65 -6.61
CA ALA A 42 -12.89 -8.47 -5.83
C ALA A 42 -13.37 -8.65 -4.38
N GLY A 43 -12.50 -8.35 -3.42
CA GLY A 43 -12.79 -8.48 -1.99
C GLY A 43 -12.55 -9.87 -1.39
N SER A 44 -12.48 -10.94 -2.19
CA SER A 44 -12.21 -12.31 -1.71
C SER A 44 -10.78 -12.75 -1.99
N SER A 45 -9.80 -11.94 -1.54
CA SER A 45 -8.37 -12.22 -1.74
C SER A 45 -7.58 -12.21 -0.44
N LYS A 46 -6.44 -12.91 -0.41
CA LYS A 46 -5.46 -12.83 0.69
C LYS A 46 -4.97 -11.42 0.95
N ARG A 47 -4.93 -10.59 -0.09
CA ARG A 47 -4.56 -9.17 0.05
C ARG A 47 -5.58 -8.40 0.88
N GLU A 48 -6.88 -8.65 0.69
CA GLU A 48 -7.93 -7.98 1.47
C GLU A 48 -7.97 -8.47 2.91
N GLU A 49 -7.70 -9.76 3.14
CA GLU A 49 -7.54 -10.35 4.48
C GLU A 49 -6.43 -9.64 5.27
N ILE A 50 -5.22 -9.56 4.71
CA ILE A 50 -4.08 -8.88 5.35
C ILE A 50 -4.36 -7.39 5.56
N LYS A 51 -5.00 -6.72 4.59
CA LYS A 51 -5.40 -5.32 4.71
C LYS A 51 -6.36 -5.09 5.87
N THR A 52 -7.32 -6.00 6.07
CA THR A 52 -8.26 -5.95 7.21
C THR A 52 -7.53 -6.08 8.54
N ILE A 53 -6.63 -7.06 8.67
CA ILE A 53 -5.81 -7.26 9.88
C ILE A 53 -4.98 -6.00 10.18
N LEU A 54 -4.26 -5.48 9.18
CA LEU A 54 -3.44 -4.27 9.35
C LEU A 54 -4.27 -3.06 9.79
N ASN A 55 -5.46 -2.86 9.20
CA ASN A 55 -6.35 -1.76 9.58
C ASN A 55 -6.82 -1.85 11.03
N GLN A 56 -7.05 -3.06 11.55
CA GLN A 56 -7.38 -3.26 12.97
C GLN A 56 -6.19 -2.90 13.86
N LEU A 57 -4.98 -3.34 13.52
CA LEU A 57 -3.76 -3.01 14.27
C LEU A 57 -3.49 -1.51 14.31
N TYR A 58 -3.66 -0.80 13.19
CA TYR A 58 -3.45 0.65 13.11
C TYR A 58 -4.37 1.45 14.03
N ARG A 59 -5.59 0.96 14.28
CA ARG A 59 -6.53 1.59 15.22
C ARG A 59 -6.05 1.45 16.68
N GLY A 60 -5.44 0.33 17.02
CA GLY A 60 -4.93 0.07 18.37
C GLY A 60 -3.65 0.86 18.69
N ASN A 61 -2.75 1.04 17.71
CA ASN A 61 -1.55 1.85 17.89
C ASN A 61 -1.14 2.55 16.58
N ARG A 62 -1.23 3.88 16.61
CA ARG A 62 -0.91 4.76 15.45
C ARG A 62 0.54 4.64 14.96
N LYS A 63 1.47 4.18 15.80
CA LYS A 63 2.88 4.00 15.43
C LYS A 63 3.13 2.76 14.57
N ILE A 64 2.24 1.77 14.60
CA ILE A 64 2.44 0.48 13.91
C ILE A 64 2.67 0.69 12.41
N LYS A 65 1.84 1.51 11.75
CA LYS A 65 1.97 1.75 10.32
C LYS A 65 3.33 2.33 9.96
N GLY A 66 3.76 3.40 10.64
CA GLY A 66 5.06 4.01 10.42
C GLY A 66 6.21 3.03 10.68
N ASN A 67 6.13 2.26 11.77
CA ASN A 67 7.15 1.27 12.13
C ASN A 67 7.29 0.16 11.09
N ILE A 68 6.18 -0.36 10.54
CA ILE A 68 6.23 -1.36 9.46
C ILE A 68 6.95 -0.78 8.25
N PHE A 69 6.58 0.41 7.79
CA PHE A 69 7.23 1.04 6.64
C PHE A 69 8.72 1.32 6.89
N HIS A 70 9.08 1.76 8.09
CA HIS A 70 10.47 1.97 8.49
C HIS A 70 11.26 0.65 8.52
N SER A 71 10.66 -0.43 9.03
CA SER A 71 11.29 -1.75 9.11
C SER A 71 11.67 -2.32 7.75
N LEU A 72 10.87 -2.02 6.70
CA LEU A 72 11.17 -2.41 5.32
C LEU A 72 12.47 -1.80 4.78
N GLN A 73 12.92 -0.68 5.35
CA GLN A 73 14.18 -0.02 4.99
C GLN A 73 15.34 -0.41 5.90
N ASN A 74 15.07 -1.13 6.99
CA ASN A 74 16.05 -1.52 8.00
C ASN A 74 16.03 -3.04 8.19
N VAL A 75 16.12 -3.75 7.08
CA VAL A 75 16.18 -5.22 7.06
C VAL A 75 17.63 -5.63 7.30
N LYS A 76 17.83 -6.60 8.19
CA LYS A 76 19.11 -7.28 8.42
C LYS A 76 19.20 -8.51 7.53
N PRO A 77 19.91 -8.46 6.39
CA PRO A 77 19.93 -9.56 5.43
C PRO A 77 20.51 -10.84 6.04
N GLU A 78 21.38 -10.72 7.05
CA GLU A 78 21.98 -11.83 7.78
C GLU A 78 20.96 -12.72 8.52
N TYR A 79 19.72 -12.25 8.69
CA TYR A 79 18.63 -13.00 9.32
C TYR A 79 17.63 -13.59 8.30
N LEU A 80 17.82 -13.33 7.01
CA LEU A 80 17.00 -13.93 5.97
C LEU A 80 17.60 -15.31 5.61
N LEU A 81 16.81 -16.38 5.77
CA LEU A 81 17.17 -17.75 5.39
C LEU A 81 17.34 -17.91 3.87
#